data_AF-A0A521W3G0-F1
#
_entry.id   AF-A0A521W3G0-F1
#
_cell.length_a   1.000
_cell.length_b   1.000
_cell.length_c   1.000
_cell.angle_alpha   90.00
_cell.angle_beta   90.00
_cell.angle_gamma   90.00
#
_symmetry.space_group_name_H-M   'P 1'
#
loop_
_entity.id
_entity.type
_entity.pdbx_description
1 polymer ?
#
loop_
_entity_poly.entity_id
_entity_poly.type
_entity_poly.pdbx_seq_one_letter_code
_entity_poly.pdbx_strand_id
1 'polypeptide(L)'
;MMDKSLLLITLPIALAAGFGLLKGIPLLQSALRTEQLAVLPLASGAMVDVPEAGVLVLSLRGTLGSRDFAGASFILRDAAGNPAPSSLIVMRTARTSLAGETTLAVRRFTISSPGRYQLDVAGLEPDRISANSRLVLSRAGGARLAFRVLWVVVAAVALLAGIVLSAVVAFAQPAPVAFSEPAAGSPVRSDILNSVRSALAIPADGESRFKVFHLRTAGAWAYFEGNEVVHVGGPEWQETDLTARALLQLEAGEWQVRAIWSLPASGETLLAEFERQISELRERFSVPATIFP
;
A
#
# COMPACT_ATOMS: atom_id res chain seq x y z
N MET A 1 17.61 10.38 5.08
CA MET A 1 17.52 10.99 3.72
C MET A 1 16.98 10.03 2.65
N MET A 2 16.86 8.72 2.91
CA MET A 2 16.43 7.70 1.92
C MET A 2 14.89 7.56 1.76
N ASP A 3 14.08 8.07 2.69
CA ASP A 3 12.61 7.83 2.71
C ASP A 3 11.81 8.67 1.70
N LYS A 4 12.22 9.91 1.43
CA LYS A 4 11.47 10.81 0.53
C LYS A 4 11.58 10.37 -0.93
N SER A 5 12.73 9.82 -1.33
CA SER A 5 13.01 9.40 -2.71
C SER A 5 12.19 8.18 -3.13
N LEU A 6 11.95 7.25 -2.20
CA LEU A 6 11.17 6.04 -2.47
C LEU A 6 9.67 6.34 -2.58
N LEU A 7 9.13 7.19 -1.70
CA LEU A 7 7.73 7.64 -1.76
C LEU A 7 7.40 8.39 -3.06
N LEU A 8 8.35 9.18 -3.58
CA LEU A 8 8.21 9.88 -4.86
C LEU A 8 8.10 8.93 -6.07
N ILE A 9 8.58 7.70 -5.96
CA ILE A 9 8.52 6.70 -7.04
C ILE A 9 7.32 5.77 -6.86
N THR A 10 7.04 5.33 -5.63
CA THR A 10 5.95 4.36 -5.38
C THR A 10 4.56 4.96 -5.58
N LEU A 11 4.37 6.23 -5.21
CA LEU A 11 3.09 6.93 -5.35
C LEU A 11 2.62 7.05 -6.82
N PRO A 12 3.43 7.55 -7.78
CA PRO A 12 3.00 7.63 -9.17
C PRO A 12 2.78 6.27 -9.82
N ILE A 13 3.55 5.23 -9.44
CA ILE A 13 3.33 3.86 -9.92
C ILE A 13 1.97 3.33 -9.44
N ALA A 14 1.64 3.53 -8.16
CA ALA A 14 0.35 3.14 -7.61
C ALA A 14 -0.82 3.88 -8.28
N LEU A 15 -0.67 5.19 -8.51
CA LEU A 15 -1.68 6.00 -9.21
C LEU A 15 -1.87 5.55 -10.67
N ALA A 16 -0.79 5.30 -11.39
CA ALA A 16 -0.84 4.80 -12.76
C ALA A 16 -1.50 3.42 -12.84
N ALA A 17 -1.18 2.52 -11.91
CA ALA A 17 -1.79 1.20 -11.80
C ALA A 17 -3.30 1.29 -11.48
N GLY A 18 -3.68 2.15 -10.52
CA GLY A 18 -5.08 2.41 -10.19
C GLY A 18 -5.88 2.95 -11.37
N PHE A 19 -5.31 3.91 -12.12
CA PHE A 19 -5.93 4.43 -13.34
C PHE A 19 -6.07 3.36 -14.43
N GLY A 20 -5.04 2.51 -14.59
CA GLY A 20 -5.05 1.38 -15.50
C GLY A 20 -6.16 0.38 -15.21
N LEU A 21 -6.43 0.09 -13.93
CA LEU A 21 -7.55 -0.75 -13.51
C LEU A 21 -8.91 -0.08 -13.76
N LEU A 22 -9.02 1.20 -13.43
CA LEU A 22 -10.27 1.98 -13.60
C LEU A 22 -10.74 1.98 -15.05
N LYS A 23 -9.81 2.02 -16.02
CA LYS A 23 -10.12 1.94 -17.46
C LYS A 23 -10.17 0.50 -17.98
N GLY A 24 -9.32 -0.38 -17.46
CA GLY A 24 -9.20 -1.77 -17.93
C GLY A 24 -10.42 -2.63 -17.61
N ILE A 25 -10.98 -2.50 -16.41
CA ILE A 25 -12.16 -3.27 -15.97
C ILE A 25 -13.39 -3.03 -16.87
N PRO A 26 -13.82 -1.78 -17.14
CA PRO A 26 -14.97 -1.55 -18.01
C PRO A 26 -14.71 -1.97 -19.46
N LEU A 27 -13.47 -1.84 -19.96
CA LEU A 27 -13.07 -2.34 -21.28
C LEU A 27 -13.08 -3.87 -21.37
N LEU A 28 -12.78 -4.56 -20.27
CA LEU A 28 -12.88 -6.01 -20.18
C LEU A 28 -14.36 -6.44 -20.12
N GLN A 29 -15.16 -5.75 -19.31
CA GLN A 29 -16.61 -5.99 -19.23
C GLN A 29 -17.31 -5.73 -20.57
N SER A 30 -16.94 -4.68 -21.30
CA SER A 30 -17.49 -4.42 -22.63
C SER A 30 -17.07 -5.51 -23.62
N ALA A 31 -15.81 -5.95 -23.61
CA ALA A 31 -15.34 -7.07 -24.44
C ALA A 31 -16.19 -8.33 -24.22
N LEU A 32 -16.44 -8.66 -22.96
CA LEU A 32 -17.22 -9.82 -22.58
C LEU A 32 -18.69 -9.71 -23.01
N ARG A 33 -19.26 -8.49 -23.05
CA ARG A 33 -20.63 -8.25 -23.52
C ARG A 33 -20.72 -8.31 -25.05
N THR A 34 -19.76 -7.73 -25.77
CA THR A 34 -19.74 -7.71 -27.24
C THR A 34 -19.50 -9.09 -27.85
N GLU A 35 -18.94 -10.03 -27.08
CA GLU A 35 -18.76 -11.41 -27.53
C GLU A 35 -20.04 -12.25 -27.50
N GLN A 36 -21.15 -11.79 -26.90
CA GLN A 36 -22.44 -12.49 -26.98
C GLN A 36 -23.18 -12.08 -28.26
N LEU A 37 -23.31 -13.02 -29.22
CA LEU A 37 -23.93 -12.78 -30.52
C LEU A 37 -25.45 -12.93 -30.46
N ALA A 38 -25.94 -13.93 -29.74
CA ALA A 38 -27.37 -14.17 -29.60
C ALA A 38 -27.68 -14.95 -28.32
N VAL A 39 -28.80 -14.58 -27.68
CA VAL A 39 -29.46 -15.38 -26.66
C VAL A 39 -30.72 -15.95 -27.28
N LEU A 40 -30.73 -17.25 -27.52
CA LEU A 40 -31.79 -17.94 -28.24
C LEU A 40 -32.67 -18.72 -27.26
N PRO A 41 -34.00 -18.72 -27.48
CA PRO A 41 -34.88 -19.68 -26.82
C PRO A 41 -34.50 -21.10 -27.24
N LEU A 42 -34.82 -22.10 -26.42
CA LEU A 42 -34.61 -23.53 -26.69
C LEU A 42 -35.46 -24.10 -27.84
N ALA A 43 -36.12 -23.24 -28.62
CA ALA A 43 -36.92 -23.64 -29.76
C ALA A 43 -36.03 -24.03 -30.95
N SER A 44 -36.35 -25.15 -31.59
CA SER A 44 -35.67 -25.61 -32.80
C SER A 44 -35.83 -24.59 -33.94
N GLY A 45 -34.77 -24.39 -34.73
CA GLY A 45 -34.80 -23.56 -35.94
C GLY A 45 -34.55 -22.07 -35.73
N ALA A 46 -33.91 -21.69 -34.62
CA ALA A 46 -33.58 -20.30 -34.34
C ALA A 46 -32.55 -19.76 -35.34
N MET A 47 -32.84 -18.61 -35.96
CA MET A 47 -31.95 -17.95 -36.90
C MET A 47 -30.99 -17.01 -36.16
N VAL A 48 -29.71 -17.08 -36.50
CA VAL A 48 -28.65 -16.21 -35.98
C VAL A 48 -27.94 -15.54 -37.14
N ASP A 49 -27.77 -14.22 -37.05
CA ASP A 49 -26.93 -13.49 -37.99
C ASP A 49 -25.47 -13.48 -37.48
N VAL A 50 -24.56 -13.98 -38.29
CA VAL A 50 -23.13 -14.06 -37.97
C VAL A 50 -22.40 -13.06 -38.85
N PRO A 51 -21.99 -11.90 -38.31
CA PRO A 51 -21.48 -10.78 -39.12
C PRO A 51 -20.07 -11.02 -39.71
N GLU A 52 -19.28 -11.93 -39.14
CA GLU A 52 -17.91 -12.21 -39.58
C GLU A 52 -17.58 -13.70 -39.45
N ALA A 53 -16.73 -14.21 -40.35
CA ALA A 53 -16.19 -15.57 -40.25
C ALA A 53 -15.32 -15.73 -38.99
N GLY A 54 -15.31 -16.92 -38.39
CA GLY A 54 -14.52 -17.20 -37.19
C GLY A 54 -15.08 -18.30 -36.30
N VAL A 55 -14.54 -18.39 -35.09
CA VAL A 55 -14.89 -19.44 -34.14
C VAL A 55 -16.00 -18.97 -33.21
N LEU A 56 -17.11 -19.71 -33.19
CA LEU A 56 -18.23 -19.52 -32.29
C LEU A 56 -18.24 -20.58 -31.19
N VAL A 57 -18.71 -20.20 -30.02
CA VAL A 57 -18.87 -21.05 -28.85
C VAL A 57 -20.35 -21.05 -28.48
N LEU A 58 -20.93 -22.23 -28.44
CA LEU A 58 -22.27 -22.44 -27.91
C LEU A 58 -22.16 -22.75 -26.42
N SER A 59 -22.85 -21.92 -25.63
CA SER A 59 -22.97 -22.07 -24.19
C SER A 59 -24.42 -22.31 -23.79
N LEU A 60 -24.62 -23.16 -22.79
CA LEU A 60 -25.93 -23.44 -22.18
C LEU A 60 -26.03 -22.61 -20.92
N ARG A 61 -27.07 -21.76 -20.82
CA ARG A 61 -27.36 -21.00 -19.61
C ARG A 61 -28.57 -21.62 -18.91
N GLY A 62 -28.43 -21.98 -17.64
CA GLY A 62 -29.47 -22.59 -16.83
C GLY A 62 -29.12 -22.59 -15.34
N THR A 63 -29.86 -23.34 -14.53
CA THR A 63 -29.53 -23.51 -13.10
C THR A 63 -28.47 -24.58 -12.90
N LEU A 64 -27.65 -24.44 -11.85
CA LEU A 64 -26.58 -25.40 -11.54
C LEU A 64 -27.19 -26.79 -11.28
N GLY A 65 -26.71 -27.81 -12.00
CA GLY A 65 -27.19 -29.19 -11.85
C GLY A 65 -28.48 -29.54 -12.61
N SER A 66 -29.04 -28.59 -13.37
CA SER A 66 -30.19 -28.85 -14.26
C SER A 66 -29.86 -29.92 -15.31
N ARG A 67 -30.84 -30.77 -15.60
CA ARG A 67 -30.81 -31.79 -16.67
C ARG A 67 -31.60 -31.36 -17.91
N ASP A 68 -31.99 -30.09 -18.02
CA ASP A 68 -32.83 -29.56 -19.11
C ASP A 68 -32.19 -29.76 -20.50
N PHE A 69 -30.86 -29.94 -20.54
CA PHE A 69 -30.08 -30.14 -21.76
C PHE A 69 -29.56 -31.58 -21.91
N ALA A 70 -30.00 -32.52 -21.08
CA ALA A 70 -29.59 -33.91 -21.16
C ALA A 70 -30.08 -34.53 -22.49
N GLY A 71 -29.17 -35.09 -23.28
CA GLY A 71 -29.50 -35.66 -24.60
C GLY A 71 -29.57 -34.64 -25.74
N ALA A 72 -29.39 -33.34 -25.47
CA ALA A 72 -29.44 -32.32 -26.50
C ALA A 72 -28.25 -32.40 -27.47
N SER A 73 -28.56 -32.39 -28.76
CA SER A 73 -27.62 -32.31 -29.86
C SER A 73 -27.85 -31.00 -30.62
N PHE A 74 -26.75 -30.36 -31.01
CA PHE A 74 -26.76 -29.03 -31.61
C PHE A 74 -26.03 -29.07 -32.95
N ILE A 75 -26.71 -28.64 -34.00
CA ILE A 75 -26.16 -28.52 -35.34
C ILE A 75 -26.42 -27.10 -35.81
N LEU A 76 -25.39 -26.43 -36.31
CA LEU A 76 -25.51 -25.12 -36.92
C LEU A 76 -25.44 -25.29 -38.44
N ARG A 77 -26.44 -24.79 -39.17
CA ARG A 77 -26.52 -24.88 -40.64
C ARG A 77 -26.33 -23.52 -41.27
N ASP A 78 -25.60 -23.47 -42.37
CA ASP A 78 -25.50 -22.27 -43.20
C ASP A 78 -26.80 -22.03 -44.01
N ALA A 79 -26.87 -20.91 -44.73
CA ALA A 79 -28.02 -20.59 -45.59
C ALA A 79 -28.25 -21.60 -46.73
N ALA A 80 -27.24 -22.42 -47.08
CA ALA A 80 -27.34 -23.50 -48.05
C ALA A 80 -27.75 -24.85 -47.39
N GLY A 81 -27.96 -24.88 -46.07
CA GLY A 81 -28.35 -26.07 -45.31
C GLY A 81 -27.19 -26.97 -44.88
N ASN A 82 -25.93 -26.61 -45.20
CA ASN A 82 -24.77 -27.42 -44.85
C ASN A 82 -24.41 -27.24 -43.37
N PRO A 83 -24.05 -28.34 -42.67
CA PRO A 83 -23.64 -28.26 -41.28
C PRO A 83 -22.27 -27.61 -41.14
N ALA A 84 -22.17 -26.58 -40.28
CA ALA A 84 -20.90 -25.97 -39.91
C ALA A 84 -20.04 -26.97 -39.11
N PRO A 85 -18.73 -27.07 -39.39
CA PRO A 85 -17.82 -27.93 -38.62
C PRO A 85 -17.91 -27.61 -37.12
N SER A 86 -18.16 -28.65 -36.31
CA SER A 86 -18.33 -28.50 -34.87
C SER A 86 -17.47 -29.48 -34.09
N SER A 87 -16.95 -29.03 -32.95
CA SER A 87 -16.16 -29.84 -32.01
C SER A 87 -16.72 -29.69 -30.60
N LEU A 88 -16.64 -30.76 -29.81
CA LEU A 88 -16.99 -30.73 -28.40
C LEU A 88 -15.91 -30.01 -27.60
N ILE A 89 -16.32 -29.16 -26.67
CA ILE A 89 -15.40 -28.56 -25.72
C ILE A 89 -15.20 -29.55 -24.58
N VAL A 90 -14.05 -30.22 -24.58
CA VAL A 90 -13.71 -31.29 -23.61
C VAL A 90 -13.59 -30.72 -22.20
N MET A 91 -12.98 -29.54 -22.07
CA MET A 91 -12.84 -28.84 -20.79
C MET A 91 -13.93 -27.78 -20.65
N ARG A 92 -15.08 -28.19 -20.10
CA ARG A 92 -16.26 -27.32 -19.98
C ARG A 92 -16.06 -26.31 -18.86
N THR A 93 -15.98 -25.03 -19.20
CA THR A 93 -15.95 -23.95 -18.21
C THR A 93 -17.37 -23.60 -17.80
N ALA A 94 -17.70 -23.79 -16.52
CA ALA A 94 -18.93 -23.30 -15.92
C ALA A 94 -18.68 -21.91 -15.32
N ARG A 95 -19.53 -20.94 -15.63
CA ARG A 95 -19.54 -19.62 -14.99
C ARG A 95 -20.87 -19.42 -14.28
N THR A 96 -20.83 -19.25 -12.97
CA THR A 96 -22.02 -18.96 -12.16
C THR A 96 -22.12 -17.46 -11.93
N SER A 97 -23.25 -16.87 -12.29
CA SER A 97 -23.55 -15.47 -11.98
C SER A 97 -24.04 -15.32 -10.54
N LEU A 98 -23.95 -14.12 -10.00
CA LEU A 98 -24.51 -13.77 -8.67
C LEU A 98 -26.04 -13.97 -8.60
N ALA A 99 -26.72 -14.00 -9.75
CA ALA A 99 -28.15 -14.28 -9.86
C ALA A 99 -28.47 -15.80 -9.90
N GLY A 100 -27.47 -16.67 -9.72
CA GLY A 100 -27.65 -18.13 -9.71
C GLY A 100 -27.69 -18.79 -11.09
N GLU A 101 -27.49 -18.03 -12.17
CA GLU A 101 -27.42 -18.56 -13.53
C GLU A 101 -26.04 -19.16 -13.80
N THR A 102 -26.00 -20.41 -14.24
CA THR A 102 -24.77 -21.09 -14.67
C THR A 102 -24.72 -21.12 -16.20
N THR A 103 -23.62 -20.64 -16.77
CA THR A 103 -23.33 -20.72 -18.20
C THR A 103 -22.23 -21.75 -18.44
N LEU A 104 -22.50 -22.77 -19.26
CA LEU A 104 -21.61 -23.88 -19.55
C LEU A 104 -21.27 -23.92 -21.05
N ALA A 105 -20.00 -23.79 -21.42
CA ALA A 105 -19.56 -23.94 -22.80
C ALA A 105 -19.57 -25.43 -23.22
N VAL A 106 -20.28 -25.77 -24.31
CA VAL A 106 -20.51 -27.17 -24.71
C VAL A 106 -19.95 -27.53 -26.08
N ARG A 107 -20.06 -26.62 -27.06
CA ARG A 107 -19.61 -26.86 -28.43
C ARG A 107 -18.92 -25.63 -29.00
N ARG A 108 -18.00 -25.90 -29.91
CA ARG A 108 -17.31 -24.90 -30.73
C ARG A 108 -17.68 -25.13 -32.20
N PHE A 109 -18.12 -24.09 -32.89
CA PHE A 109 -18.42 -24.08 -34.32
C PHE A 109 -17.38 -23.24 -35.06
N THR A 110 -16.93 -23.70 -36.22
CA THR A 110 -16.03 -22.93 -37.10
C THR A 110 -16.83 -22.42 -38.28
N ILE A 111 -16.91 -21.10 -38.41
CA ILE A 111 -17.67 -20.41 -39.46
C ILE A 111 -16.70 -19.92 -40.54
N SER A 112 -16.88 -20.42 -41.75
CA SER A 112 -16.02 -20.07 -42.90
C SER A 112 -16.43 -18.76 -43.58
N SER A 113 -17.69 -18.36 -43.49
CA SER A 113 -18.24 -17.19 -44.18
C SER A 113 -19.25 -16.44 -43.29
N PRO A 114 -19.27 -15.10 -43.30
CA PRO A 114 -20.33 -14.34 -42.64
C PRO A 114 -21.69 -14.62 -43.31
N GLY A 115 -22.78 -14.57 -42.53
CA GLY A 115 -24.13 -14.77 -43.04
C GLY A 115 -25.12 -15.26 -41.98
N ARG A 116 -26.32 -15.60 -42.44
CA ARG A 116 -27.39 -16.11 -41.58
C ARG A 116 -27.27 -17.62 -41.43
N TYR A 117 -27.26 -18.08 -40.18
CA TYR A 117 -27.16 -19.49 -39.80
C TYR A 117 -28.41 -19.93 -39.03
N GLN A 118 -28.82 -21.17 -39.22
CA GLN A 118 -29.92 -21.78 -38.48
C GLN A 118 -29.36 -22.75 -37.43
N LEU A 119 -29.74 -22.56 -36.16
CA LEU A 119 -29.40 -23.48 -35.09
C LEU A 119 -30.51 -24.52 -34.91
N ASP A 120 -30.19 -25.76 -35.27
CA ASP A 120 -31.05 -26.91 -35.04
C ASP A 120 -30.68 -27.56 -33.71
N VAL A 121 -31.73 -27.82 -32.92
CA VAL A 121 -31.60 -28.48 -31.63
C VAL A 121 -32.48 -29.72 -31.63
N ALA A 122 -31.88 -30.88 -31.35
CA ALA A 122 -32.58 -32.16 -31.32
C ALA A 122 -32.28 -32.91 -30.01
N GLY A 123 -33.20 -33.76 -29.57
CA GLY A 123 -33.05 -34.55 -28.34
C GLY A 123 -33.38 -33.78 -27.05
N LEU A 124 -34.12 -32.67 -27.15
CA LEU A 124 -34.70 -31.97 -26.01
C LEU A 124 -36.06 -32.57 -25.66
N GLU A 125 -36.31 -32.83 -24.38
CA GLU A 125 -37.64 -33.19 -23.87
C GLU A 125 -38.42 -31.91 -23.51
N PRO A 126 -39.54 -31.61 -24.20
CA PRO A 126 -40.28 -30.36 -24.02
C PRO A 126 -40.75 -30.12 -22.58
N ASP A 127 -41.11 -31.19 -21.87
CA ASP A 127 -41.69 -31.13 -20.52
C ASP A 127 -40.65 -30.85 -19.41
N ARG A 128 -39.35 -30.92 -19.73
CA ARG A 128 -38.25 -30.73 -18.76
C ARG A 128 -37.52 -29.40 -18.89
N ILE A 129 -37.94 -28.54 -19.82
CA ILE A 129 -37.26 -27.26 -20.04
C ILE A 129 -37.76 -26.23 -19.03
N SER A 130 -36.90 -25.78 -18.13
CA SER A 130 -37.22 -24.65 -17.26
C SER A 130 -37.29 -23.34 -18.08
N ALA A 131 -38.16 -22.42 -17.65
CA ALA A 131 -38.33 -21.11 -18.31
C ALA A 131 -37.04 -20.26 -18.36
N ASN A 132 -36.04 -20.59 -17.54
CA ASN A 132 -34.77 -19.89 -17.44
C ASN A 132 -33.66 -20.50 -18.30
N SER A 133 -33.89 -21.65 -18.91
CA SER A 133 -32.89 -22.32 -19.75
C SER A 133 -32.80 -21.65 -21.13
N ARG A 134 -31.62 -21.15 -21.49
CA ARG A 134 -31.36 -20.44 -22.75
C ARG A 134 -30.07 -20.89 -23.40
N LEU A 135 -30.02 -20.77 -24.73
CA LEU A 135 -28.82 -21.00 -25.52
C LEU A 135 -28.12 -19.67 -25.77
N VAL A 136 -26.83 -19.59 -25.47
CA VAL A 136 -26.04 -18.38 -25.69
C VAL A 136 -24.95 -18.70 -26.70
N LEU A 137 -25.04 -18.07 -27.87
CA LEU A 137 -23.99 -18.13 -28.87
C LEU A 137 -23.05 -16.96 -28.64
N SER A 138 -21.77 -17.25 -28.42
CA SER A 138 -20.75 -16.23 -28.23
C SER A 138 -19.56 -16.44 -29.14
N ARG A 139 -18.84 -15.37 -29.49
CA ARG A 139 -17.56 -15.48 -30.18
C ARG A 139 -16.52 -16.03 -29.21
N ALA A 140 -15.60 -16.87 -29.69
CA ALA A 140 -14.47 -17.28 -28.86
C ALA A 140 -13.58 -16.07 -28.59
N GLY A 141 -13.43 -15.69 -27.31
CA GLY A 141 -12.55 -14.60 -26.92
C GLY A 141 -11.14 -14.81 -27.45
N GLY A 142 -10.75 -13.97 -28.41
CA GLY A 142 -9.46 -14.07 -29.08
C GLY A 142 -8.29 -13.56 -28.23
N ALA A 143 -7.09 -13.54 -28.79
CA ALA A 143 -5.88 -13.03 -28.15
C ALA A 143 -6.04 -11.63 -27.51
N ARG A 144 -6.95 -10.80 -28.05
CA ARG A 144 -7.29 -9.48 -27.48
C ARG A 144 -7.90 -9.56 -26.08
N LEU A 145 -8.76 -10.55 -25.81
CA LEU A 145 -9.36 -10.74 -24.48
C LEU A 145 -8.28 -11.20 -23.49
N ALA A 146 -7.43 -12.15 -23.89
CA ALA A 146 -6.30 -12.62 -23.08
C ALA A 146 -5.35 -11.47 -22.72
N PHE A 147 -5.02 -10.60 -23.68
CA PHE A 147 -4.19 -9.42 -23.43
C PHE A 147 -4.85 -8.44 -22.44
N ARG A 148 -6.16 -8.20 -22.56
CA ARG A 148 -6.90 -7.34 -21.62
C ARG A 148 -6.90 -7.91 -20.20
N VAL A 149 -7.06 -9.22 -20.04
CA VAL A 149 -6.98 -9.88 -18.73
C VAL A 149 -5.57 -9.75 -18.15
N LEU A 150 -4.54 -10.08 -18.95
CA LEU A 150 -3.16 -9.99 -18.51
C LEU A 150 -2.80 -8.58 -18.05
N TRP A 151 -3.23 -7.57 -18.80
CA TRP A 151 -3.04 -6.17 -18.44
C TRP A 151 -3.65 -5.81 -17.07
N VAL A 152 -4.90 -6.24 -16.82
CA VAL A 152 -5.58 -6.00 -15.54
C VAL A 152 -4.85 -6.71 -14.38
N VAL A 153 -4.39 -7.94 -14.59
CA VAL A 153 -3.64 -8.70 -13.57
C VAL A 153 -2.32 -8.00 -13.23
N VAL A 154 -1.55 -7.59 -14.23
CA VAL A 154 -0.28 -6.88 -14.03
C VAL A 154 -0.51 -5.57 -13.27
N ALA A 155 -1.52 -4.79 -13.65
CA ALA A 155 -1.86 -3.55 -12.96
C ALA A 155 -2.27 -3.79 -11.49
N ALA A 156 -3.02 -4.85 -11.20
CA ALA A 156 -3.41 -5.20 -9.83
C ALA A 156 -2.19 -5.58 -8.97
N VAL A 157 -1.27 -6.39 -9.50
CA VAL A 157 -0.04 -6.77 -8.80
C VAL A 157 0.84 -5.55 -8.52
N ALA A 158 1.00 -4.66 -9.51
CA ALA A 158 1.78 -3.43 -9.35
C ALA A 158 1.19 -2.52 -8.26
N LEU A 159 -0.14 -2.38 -8.21
CA LEU A 159 -0.82 -1.62 -7.17
C LEU A 159 -0.56 -2.19 -5.77
N LEU A 160 -0.72 -3.51 -5.60
CA LEU A 160 -0.48 -4.18 -4.32
C LEU A 160 0.97 -4.02 -3.87
N ALA A 161 1.93 -4.22 -4.76
CA ALA A 161 3.35 -4.05 -4.47
C ALA A 161 3.66 -2.59 -4.06
N GLY A 162 3.08 -1.60 -4.75
CA GLY A 162 3.23 -0.18 -4.41
C GLY A 162 2.67 0.17 -3.03
N ILE A 163 1.51 -0.38 -2.67
CA ILE A 163 0.89 -0.18 -1.34
C ILE A 163 1.76 -0.80 -0.25
N VAL A 164 2.18 -2.06 -0.41
CA VAL A 164 3.00 -2.77 0.58
C VAL A 164 4.34 -2.05 0.80
N LEU A 165 5.02 -1.68 -0.30
CA LEU A 165 6.30 -0.99 -0.19
C LEU A 165 6.15 0.38 0.48
N SER A 166 5.09 1.12 0.17
CA SER A 166 4.82 2.41 0.81
C SER A 166 4.51 2.26 2.30
N ALA A 167 3.79 1.22 2.70
CA ALA A 167 3.55 0.91 4.10
C ALA A 167 4.86 0.57 4.83
N VAL A 168 5.70 -0.30 4.24
CA VAL A 168 7.00 -0.65 4.83
C VAL A 168 7.88 0.59 5.01
N VAL A 169 7.95 1.48 4.02
CA VAL A 169 8.71 2.74 4.14
C VAL A 169 8.10 3.67 5.20
N ALA A 170 6.77 3.80 5.25
CA ALA A 170 6.10 4.65 6.24
C ALA A 170 6.27 4.16 7.68
N PHE A 171 6.37 2.84 7.89
CA PHE A 171 6.49 2.22 9.22
C PHE A 171 7.91 1.78 9.57
N ALA A 172 8.88 1.88 8.65
CA ALA A 172 10.29 1.72 8.94
C ALA A 172 10.80 2.93 9.73
N GLN A 173 10.37 3.07 10.98
CA GLN A 173 11.05 3.99 11.89
C GLN A 173 12.42 3.39 12.24
N PRO A 174 13.53 4.15 12.12
CA PRO A 174 14.78 3.74 12.73
C PRO A 174 14.54 3.56 14.22
N ALA A 175 15.08 2.48 14.80
CA ALA A 175 14.94 2.22 16.23
C ALA A 175 15.34 3.48 17.02
N PRO A 176 14.56 3.89 18.04
CA PRO A 176 14.88 5.07 18.82
C PRO A 176 16.28 4.88 19.41
N VAL A 177 17.16 5.86 19.19
CA VAL A 177 18.46 5.88 19.86
C VAL A 177 18.17 5.97 21.36
N ALA A 178 18.42 4.88 22.08
CA ALA A 178 18.23 4.82 23.51
C ALA A 178 19.10 5.91 24.16
N PHE A 179 18.50 6.69 25.05
CA PHE A 179 19.26 7.62 25.87
C PHE A 179 19.83 6.88 27.08
N SER A 180 20.95 7.38 27.60
CA SER A 180 21.56 6.93 28.84
C SER A 180 21.64 8.10 29.82
N GLU A 181 21.37 7.84 31.09
CA GLU A 181 21.58 8.79 32.19
C GLU A 181 22.95 8.50 32.83
N PRO A 182 23.96 9.37 32.65
CA PRO A 182 25.28 9.16 33.23
C PRO A 182 25.21 9.05 34.76
N ALA A 183 25.77 7.96 35.29
CA ALA A 183 25.78 7.70 36.73
C ALA A 183 26.43 8.85 37.51
N ALA A 184 25.93 9.11 38.73
CA ALA A 184 26.55 10.06 39.65
C ALA A 184 28.02 9.68 39.90
N GLY A 185 28.93 10.65 39.77
CA GLY A 185 30.38 10.43 39.93
C GLY A 185 31.09 9.81 38.72
N SER A 186 30.39 9.50 37.63
CA SER A 186 31.05 9.01 36.40
C SER A 186 31.88 10.12 35.73
N PRO A 187 33.00 9.78 35.07
CA PRO A 187 33.82 10.76 34.33
C PRO A 187 33.00 11.54 33.30
N VAL A 188 32.16 10.84 32.52
CA VAL A 188 31.29 11.45 31.51
C VAL A 188 30.36 12.51 32.11
N ARG A 189 29.77 12.23 33.27
CA ARG A 189 28.93 13.21 33.98
C ARG A 189 29.75 14.42 34.42
N SER A 190 30.92 14.19 34.99
CA SER A 190 31.82 15.25 35.44
C SER A 190 32.25 16.14 34.27
N ASP A 191 32.60 15.57 33.12
CA ASP A 191 33.00 16.31 31.92
C ASP A 191 31.86 17.19 31.40
N ILE A 192 30.65 16.64 31.29
CA ILE A 192 29.47 17.41 30.87
C ILE A 192 29.19 18.57 31.83
N LEU A 193 29.18 18.31 33.14
CA LEU A 193 28.91 19.33 34.14
C LEU A 193 30.02 20.40 34.18
N ASN A 194 31.28 20.02 33.94
CA ASN A 194 32.39 20.96 33.83
C ASN A 194 32.25 21.87 32.61
N SER A 195 31.83 21.34 31.45
CA SER A 195 31.55 22.14 30.26
C SER A 195 30.40 23.13 30.50
N VAL A 196 29.32 22.70 31.16
CA VAL A 196 28.22 23.61 31.53
C VAL A 196 28.71 24.68 32.50
N ARG A 197 29.49 24.30 33.52
CA ARG A 197 30.07 25.23 34.50
C ARG A 197 30.93 26.29 33.81
N SER A 198 31.81 25.87 32.91
CA SER A 198 32.67 26.77 32.13
C SER A 198 31.85 27.72 31.27
N ALA A 199 30.77 27.26 30.64
CA ALA A 199 29.89 28.09 29.82
C ALA A 199 29.12 29.14 30.65
N LEU A 200 28.84 28.85 31.92
CA LEU A 200 28.20 29.77 32.86
C LEU A 200 29.19 30.64 33.64
N ALA A 201 30.49 30.54 33.34
CA ALA A 201 31.56 31.24 34.05
C ALA A 201 31.58 31.00 35.58
N ILE A 202 31.10 29.83 36.02
CA ILE A 202 31.12 29.45 37.44
C ILE A 202 32.53 28.90 37.78
N PRO A 203 33.18 29.35 38.87
CA PRO A 203 34.49 28.86 39.27
C PRO A 203 34.53 27.35 39.56
N ALA A 204 35.63 26.70 39.20
CA ALA A 204 35.88 25.28 39.49
C ALA A 204 36.63 25.06 40.82
N ASP A 205 36.37 25.90 41.81
CA ASP A 205 37.01 25.89 43.14
C ASP A 205 36.44 24.82 44.09
N GLY A 206 35.35 24.15 43.69
CA GLY A 206 34.67 23.13 44.48
C GLY A 206 33.64 23.70 45.46
N GLU A 207 33.45 25.02 45.49
CA GLU A 207 32.44 25.68 46.31
C GLU A 207 31.04 25.65 45.66
N SER A 208 30.95 25.22 44.40
CA SER A 208 29.72 25.12 43.62
C SER A 208 29.55 23.76 42.91
N ARG A 209 28.32 23.22 42.95
CA ARG A 209 27.91 22.01 42.23
C ARG A 209 26.50 22.14 41.67
N PHE A 210 26.16 21.29 40.70
CA PHE A 210 24.79 21.21 40.19
C PHE A 210 23.96 20.15 40.90
N LYS A 211 22.79 20.54 41.38
CA LYS A 211 21.65 19.64 41.61
C LYS A 211 21.00 19.37 40.25
N VAL A 212 21.32 18.21 39.69
CA VAL A 212 20.89 17.80 38.35
C VAL A 212 19.44 17.32 38.39
N PHE A 213 18.57 17.91 37.58
CA PHE A 213 17.20 17.44 37.36
C PHE A 213 17.14 16.46 36.19
N HIS A 214 17.78 16.81 35.08
CA HIS A 214 17.90 15.94 33.91
C HIS A 214 19.33 15.98 33.38
N LEU A 215 19.90 14.79 33.16
CA LEU A 215 21.13 14.62 32.40
C LEU A 215 21.00 13.36 31.55
N ARG A 216 20.79 13.55 30.25
CA ARG A 216 20.60 12.45 29.29
C ARG A 216 21.59 12.58 28.16
N THR A 217 22.12 11.46 27.71
CA THR A 217 23.08 11.35 26.61
C THR A 217 22.55 10.39 25.55
N ALA A 218 22.76 10.70 24.27
CA ALA A 218 22.48 9.79 23.17
C ALA A 218 23.46 10.06 22.02
N GLY A 219 24.33 9.09 21.74
CA GLY A 219 25.43 9.27 20.78
C GLY A 219 26.34 10.43 21.18
N ALA A 220 26.53 11.39 20.29
CA ALA A 220 27.37 12.57 20.51
C ALA A 220 26.61 13.76 21.13
N TRP A 221 25.40 13.58 21.65
CA TRP A 221 24.58 14.66 22.21
C TRP A 221 24.27 14.44 23.69
N ALA A 222 24.22 15.52 24.45
CA ALA A 222 23.78 15.52 25.84
C ALA A 222 22.84 16.70 26.12
N TYR A 223 21.79 16.45 26.91
CA TYR A 223 20.93 17.50 27.46
C TYR A 223 21.10 17.55 28.97
N PHE A 224 21.26 18.77 29.49
CA PHE A 224 21.39 19.05 30.91
C PHE A 224 20.32 20.05 31.36
N GLU A 225 19.75 19.80 32.55
CA GLU A 225 18.92 20.72 33.30
C GLU A 225 19.19 20.55 34.80
N GLY A 226 19.39 21.66 35.51
CA GLY A 226 19.66 21.64 36.94
C GLY A 226 19.84 23.01 37.56
N ASN A 227 19.93 23.02 38.89
CA ASN A 227 20.19 24.21 39.68
C ASN A 227 21.58 24.19 40.28
N GLU A 228 22.22 25.36 40.37
CA GLU A 228 23.45 25.50 41.13
C GLU A 228 23.17 25.47 42.63
N VAL A 229 24.05 24.78 43.35
CA VAL A 229 24.07 24.67 44.80
C VAL A 229 25.47 25.05 45.25
N VAL A 230 25.54 26.04 46.14
CA VAL A 230 26.79 26.56 46.68
C VAL A 230 26.98 26.14 48.13
N HIS A 231 28.23 26.09 48.56
CA HIS A 231 28.60 25.78 49.93
C HIS A 231 28.51 27.04 50.81
N VAL A 232 27.79 26.99 51.93
CA VAL A 232 27.52 28.18 52.76
C VAL A 232 28.09 28.02 54.17
N GLY A 233 29.38 27.69 54.25
CA GLY A 233 30.10 27.47 55.51
C GLY A 233 29.64 26.21 56.28
N GLY A 234 30.56 25.57 57.00
CA GLY A 234 30.24 24.32 57.72
C GLY A 234 29.99 23.14 56.76
N PRO A 235 29.03 22.22 57.03
CA PRO A 235 28.68 21.13 56.12
C PRO A 235 27.49 21.42 55.18
N GLU A 236 26.98 22.66 55.18
CA GLU A 236 25.70 23.00 54.56
C GLU A 236 25.84 23.44 53.09
N TRP A 237 24.91 22.96 52.28
CA TRP A 237 24.78 23.28 50.86
C TRP A 237 23.46 24.01 50.64
N GLN A 238 23.49 25.17 50.00
CA GLN A 238 22.31 25.98 49.71
C GLN A 238 22.06 26.06 48.21
N GLU A 239 20.81 25.78 47.81
CA GLU A 239 20.36 25.96 46.44
C GLU A 239 20.28 27.46 46.12
N THR A 240 20.82 27.83 44.97
CA THR A 240 20.80 29.21 44.48
C THR A 240 19.60 29.42 43.56
N ASP A 241 19.32 30.67 43.21
CA ASP A 241 18.35 31.00 42.17
C ASP A 241 18.87 30.68 40.75
N LEU A 242 20.10 30.15 40.62
CA LEU A 242 20.68 29.82 39.33
C LEU A 242 20.12 28.49 38.81
N THR A 243 19.20 28.58 37.85
CA THR A 243 18.67 27.46 37.06
C THR A 243 19.30 27.47 35.69
N ALA A 244 19.80 26.35 35.20
CA ALA A 244 20.41 26.26 33.88
C ALA A 244 19.89 25.08 33.04
N ARG A 245 19.78 25.31 31.73
CA ARG A 245 19.51 24.30 30.70
C ARG A 245 20.58 24.40 29.62
N ALA A 246 21.10 23.27 29.17
CA ALA A 246 22.12 23.24 28.14
C ALA A 246 21.96 22.05 27.21
N LEU A 247 22.23 22.29 25.93
CA LEU A 247 22.42 21.26 24.92
C LEU A 247 23.91 21.22 24.57
N LEU A 248 24.52 20.03 24.67
CA LEU A 248 25.93 19.81 24.43
C LEU A 248 26.14 18.79 23.30
N GLN A 249 27.26 18.95 22.60
CA GLN A 249 27.72 18.05 21.56
C GLN A 249 29.15 17.59 21.87
N LEU A 250 29.43 16.29 21.74
CA LEU A 250 30.77 15.74 21.85
C LEU A 250 31.53 15.98 20.54
N GLU A 251 32.57 16.80 20.58
CA GLU A 251 33.41 17.15 19.43
C GLU A 251 34.88 16.96 19.77
N ALA A 252 35.59 16.22 18.92
CA ALA A 252 37.01 15.91 19.13
C ALA A 252 37.33 15.32 20.52
N GLY A 253 36.35 14.67 21.17
CA GLY A 253 36.50 14.07 22.50
C GLY A 253 36.11 15.00 23.66
N GLU A 254 35.69 16.23 23.40
CA GLU A 254 35.28 17.20 24.43
C GLU A 254 33.82 17.60 24.27
N TRP A 255 33.12 17.79 25.39
CA TRP A 255 31.75 18.27 25.38
C TRP A 255 31.71 19.79 25.18
N GLN A 256 31.13 20.20 24.05
CA GLN A 256 30.96 21.60 23.68
C GLN A 256 29.51 22.03 23.87
N VAL A 257 29.29 23.15 24.54
CA VAL A 257 27.94 23.72 24.74
C VAL A 257 27.48 24.38 23.44
N ARG A 258 26.36 23.90 22.88
CA ARG A 258 25.77 24.40 21.63
C ARG A 258 24.64 25.39 21.83
N ALA A 259 23.91 25.24 22.93
CA ALA A 259 22.90 26.17 23.37
C ALA A 259 22.85 26.14 24.90
N ILE A 260 22.67 27.30 25.52
CA ILE A 260 22.56 27.41 26.98
C ILE A 260 21.56 28.50 27.35
N TRP A 261 20.85 28.28 28.45
CA TRP A 261 19.96 29.23 29.08
C TRP A 261 20.11 29.14 30.59
N SER A 262 20.09 30.28 31.28
CA SER A 262 20.17 30.29 32.73
C SER A 262 19.50 31.49 33.39
N LEU A 263 18.66 31.26 34.39
CA LEU A 263 18.21 32.32 35.32
C LEU A 263 19.20 32.43 36.47
N PRO A 264 19.40 33.60 37.12
CA PRO A 264 18.91 34.93 36.72
C PRO A 264 19.79 35.62 35.66
N ALA A 265 20.93 35.02 35.28
CA ALA A 265 21.96 35.67 34.46
C ALA A 265 21.51 36.05 33.03
N SER A 266 20.53 35.34 32.45
CA SER A 266 20.07 35.57 31.07
C SER A 266 18.97 36.62 30.97
N GLY A 267 19.19 37.81 31.54
CA GLY A 267 18.28 38.97 31.40
C GLY A 267 17.97 39.35 29.94
N GLU A 268 18.79 38.91 28.97
CA GLU A 268 18.64 39.20 27.53
C GLU A 268 18.28 37.97 26.67
N THR A 269 18.45 36.74 27.15
CA THR A 269 18.08 35.53 26.39
C THR A 269 16.80 34.94 26.96
N LEU A 270 15.67 35.28 26.34
CA LEU A 270 14.38 34.69 26.66
C LEU A 270 14.46 33.17 26.48
N LEU A 271 13.81 32.40 27.35
CA LEU A 271 13.72 30.94 27.23
C LEU A 271 13.25 30.50 25.82
N ALA A 272 12.39 31.30 25.19
CA ALA A 272 11.94 31.10 23.81
C ALA A 272 13.08 31.08 22.77
N GLU A 273 14.14 31.85 22.98
CA GLU A 273 15.32 31.88 22.09
C GLU A 273 16.14 30.60 22.22
N PHE A 274 16.28 30.06 23.43
CA PHE A 274 16.90 28.75 23.65
C PHE A 274 16.08 27.62 23.02
N GLU A 275 14.75 27.65 23.15
CA GLU A 275 13.86 26.68 22.50
C GLU A 275 13.92 26.77 20.97
N ARG A 276 14.03 27.98 20.42
CA ARG A 276 14.26 28.21 18.99
C ARG A 276 15.60 27.61 18.54
N GLN A 277 16.69 27.88 19.26
CA GLN A 277 18.01 27.33 18.95
C GLN A 277 18.04 25.80 19.02
N ILE A 278 17.39 25.19 20.02
CA ILE A 278 17.24 23.73 20.09
C ILE A 278 16.51 23.22 18.85
N SER A 279 15.42 23.86 18.44
CA SER A 279 14.63 23.44 17.28
C SER A 279 15.46 23.47 15.99
N GLU A 280 16.22 24.53 15.77
CA GLU A 280 17.14 24.65 14.62
C GLU A 280 18.25 23.60 14.64
N LEU A 281 18.86 23.34 15.80
CA LEU A 281 19.89 22.32 15.97
C LEU A 281 19.33 20.91 15.71
N ARG A 282 18.11 20.63 16.18
CA ARG A 282 17.42 19.36 15.93
C ARG A 282 17.20 19.11 14.45
N GLU A 283 16.75 20.13 13.71
CA GLU A 283 16.55 20.03 12.26
C GLU A 283 17.88 19.85 11.52
N ARG A 284 18.92 20.61 11.90
CA ARG A 284 20.21 20.63 11.20
C ARG A 284 21.05 19.38 11.46
N PHE A 285 21.06 18.88 12.69
CA PHE A 285 21.98 17.83 13.12
C PHE A 285 21.30 16.53 13.56
N SER A 286 19.98 16.42 13.38
CA SER A 286 19.21 15.23 13.78
C SER A 286 19.43 14.85 15.26
N VAL A 287 19.46 15.86 16.15
CA VAL A 287 19.64 15.66 17.59
C VAL A 287 18.56 14.69 18.11
N PRO A 288 18.92 13.60 18.82
CA PRO A 288 17.95 12.60 19.26
C PRO A 288 16.88 13.20 20.16
N ALA A 289 15.60 13.03 19.79
CA ALA A 289 14.49 13.57 20.59
C ALA A 289 14.41 12.96 22.00
N THR A 290 14.98 11.76 22.18
CA THR A 290 14.96 10.99 23.42
C THR A 290 15.78 11.59 24.56
N ILE A 291 16.69 12.54 24.29
CA ILE A 291 17.50 13.18 25.34
C ILE A 291 16.75 14.31 26.07
N PHE A 292 15.64 14.80 25.51
CA PHE A 292 14.84 15.85 26.14
C PHE A 292 13.79 15.23 27.08
N PRO A 293 13.50 15.86 28.24
CA PRO A 293 12.48 15.42 29.18
C PRO A 293 11.06 15.48 28.61
#